data_AF-A0A7J4IBR2-F1
#
_entry.id   AF-A0A7J4IBR2-F1
#
_cell.length_a   1.000
_cell.length_b   1.000
_cell.length_c   1.000
_cell.angle_alpha   90.00
_cell.angle_beta   90.00
_cell.angle_gamma   90.00
#
_symmetry.space_group_name_H-M   'P 1'
#
loop_
_entity.id
_entity.type
_entity.pdbx_description
1 polymer ?
#
loop_
_entity_poly.entity_id
_entity_poly.type
_entity_poly.pdbx_seq_one_letter_code
_entity_poly.pdbx_strand_id
1 'polypeptide(L)'
;MNKEDEQELEQRIAYVLNWINDTVPEEKIIYTLSDSQKKSIKKLIYELESKNWGEEELYARLYAIPKEDGMEMGKFYEATYVLLLNSLRGPRLAQFICAIGCEKAAAIMKNRLEEF
;
A
#
# COMPACT_ATOMS: atom_id res chain seq x y z
N MET A 1 -21.41 -20.09 0.94
CA MET A 1 -21.79 -19.08 -0.07
C MET A 1 -22.69 -19.79 -1.06
N ASN A 2 -23.91 -19.28 -1.28
CA ASN A 2 -24.83 -19.86 -2.25
C ASN A 2 -24.58 -19.22 -3.65
N LYS A 3 -25.24 -19.73 -4.69
CA LYS A 3 -25.07 -19.23 -6.07
C LYS A 3 -25.56 -17.80 -6.25
N GLU A 4 -26.54 -17.36 -5.47
CA GLU A 4 -27.09 -16.01 -5.54
C GLU A 4 -26.10 -14.99 -4.94
N ASP A 5 -25.44 -15.34 -3.82
CA ASP A 5 -24.37 -14.55 -3.20
C ASP A 5 -23.19 -14.35 -4.17
N GLU A 6 -22.81 -15.42 -4.88
CA GLU A 6 -21.73 -15.39 -5.87
C GLU A 6 -22.07 -14.47 -7.05
N GLN A 7 -23.28 -14.58 -7.59
CA GLN A 7 -23.77 -13.70 -8.67
C GLN A 7 -23.83 -12.24 -8.25
N GLU A 8 -24.25 -11.96 -7.01
CA GLU A 8 -24.29 -10.58 -6.51
C GLU A 8 -22.88 -9.99 -6.40
N LEU A 9 -21.90 -10.77 -5.93
CA LEU A 9 -20.51 -10.34 -5.86
C LEU A 9 -19.92 -10.05 -7.24
N GLU A 10 -20.16 -10.91 -8.22
CA GLU A 10 -19.73 -10.69 -9.61
C GLU A 10 -20.32 -9.40 -10.19
N GLN A 11 -21.60 -9.16 -9.93
CA GLN A 11 -22.28 -7.96 -10.41
C GLN A 11 -21.71 -6.69 -9.77
N ARG A 12 -21.38 -6.73 -8.47
CA ARG A 12 -20.72 -5.60 -7.78
C ARG A 12 -19.32 -5.35 -8.33
N ILE A 13 -18.54 -6.39 -8.63
CA ILE A 13 -17.24 -6.25 -9.28
C ILE A 13 -17.40 -5.57 -10.65
N ALA A 14 -18.37 -6.00 -11.46
CA ALA A 14 -18.65 -5.41 -12.75
C ALA A 14 -19.00 -3.92 -12.66
N TYR A 15 -19.82 -3.52 -11.68
CA TYR A 15 -20.14 -2.10 -11.47
C TYR A 15 -18.92 -1.26 -11.10
N VAL A 16 -18.05 -1.77 -10.23
CA VAL A 16 -16.81 -1.07 -9.86
C VAL A 16 -15.87 -0.93 -11.06
N LEU A 17 -15.72 -1.98 -11.87
CA LEU A 17 -14.86 -1.95 -13.07
C LEU A 17 -15.36 -0.94 -14.11
N ASN A 18 -16.66 -0.91 -14.39
CA ASN A 18 -17.24 0.07 -15.31
C ASN A 18 -17.02 1.51 -14.80
N TRP A 19 -17.24 1.74 -13.50
CA TRP A 19 -17.01 3.05 -12.91
C TRP A 19 -15.53 3.48 -12.96
N ILE A 20 -14.58 2.57 -12.72
CA ILE A 20 -13.15 2.90 -12.81
C ILE A 20 -12.79 3.36 -14.22
N ASN A 21 -13.28 2.66 -15.26
CA ASN A 21 -12.99 2.98 -16.66
C ASN A 21 -13.57 4.33 -17.10
N ASP A 22 -14.74 4.70 -16.58
CA ASP A 22 -15.46 5.90 -17.02
C ASP A 22 -15.03 7.16 -16.26
N THR A 23 -14.42 7.03 -15.07
CA THR A 23 -14.41 8.14 -14.10
C THR A 23 -13.08 8.45 -13.42
N VAL A 24 -12.03 7.63 -13.54
CA VAL A 24 -10.77 7.86 -12.79
C VAL A 24 -9.77 8.64 -13.64
N PRO A 25 -9.53 9.95 -13.38
CA PRO A 25 -8.45 10.67 -14.02
C PRO A 25 -7.12 10.12 -13.49
N GLU A 26 -6.10 10.02 -14.35
CA GLU A 26 -4.73 9.77 -13.91
C GLU A 26 -4.17 11.03 -13.23
N GLU A 27 -4.49 11.22 -11.95
CA GLU A 27 -3.86 12.27 -11.16
C GLU A 27 -2.40 11.90 -10.87
N LYS A 28 -1.47 12.62 -11.51
CA LYS A 28 -0.05 12.55 -11.14
C LYS A 28 0.18 13.37 -9.88
N ILE A 29 0.38 12.68 -8.77
CA ILE A 29 0.83 13.31 -7.54
C ILE A 29 2.31 13.68 -7.68
N ILE A 30 2.61 14.97 -7.57
CA ILE A 30 3.98 15.45 -7.41
C ILE A 30 4.34 15.32 -5.94
N TYR A 31 5.20 14.36 -5.61
CA TYR A 31 5.65 14.10 -4.25
C TYR A 31 7.16 13.90 -4.23
N THR A 32 7.83 14.37 -3.18
CA THR A 32 9.26 14.14 -2.97
C THR A 32 9.47 13.42 -1.65
N LEU A 33 10.21 12.32 -1.68
CA LEU A 33 10.56 11.57 -0.49
C LEU A 33 11.77 12.21 0.20
N SER A 34 11.62 12.53 1.48
CA SER A 34 12.75 12.90 2.34
C SER A 34 13.67 11.71 2.60
N ASP A 35 14.92 11.97 2.98
CA ASP A 35 15.89 10.91 3.32
C ASP A 35 15.41 10.02 4.46
N SER A 36 14.72 10.60 5.44
CA SER A 36 14.10 9.86 6.53
C SER A 36 13.03 8.90 6.00
N GLN A 37 12.14 9.38 5.11
CA GLN A 37 11.14 8.52 4.46
C GLN A 37 11.79 7.39 3.66
N LYS A 38 12.82 7.70 2.85
CA LYS A 38 13.56 6.68 2.09
C LYS A 38 14.16 5.62 3.02
N LYS A 39 14.72 6.02 4.17
CA LYS A 39 15.28 5.10 5.17
C LYS A 39 14.19 4.16 5.74
N SER A 40 13.08 4.71 6.25
CA SER A 40 12.03 3.89 6.86
C SER A 40 11.32 2.99 5.84
N ILE A 41 11.16 3.44 4.59
CA ILE A 41 10.63 2.61 3.51
C ILE A 41 11.59 1.46 3.17
N LYS A 42 12.90 1.70 3.07
CA LYS A 42 13.89 0.63 2.84
C LYS A 42 13.84 -0.43 3.93
N LYS A 43 13.62 -0.01 5.19
CA LYS A 43 13.41 -0.92 6.32
C LYS A 43 12.14 -1.74 6.17
N LEU A 44 11.02 -1.11 5.80
CA LEU A 44 9.77 -1.83 5.50
C LEU A 44 9.96 -2.85 4.37
N ILE A 45 10.60 -2.47 3.26
CA ILE A 45 10.88 -3.37 2.13
C ILE A 45 11.66 -4.59 2.60
N TYR A 46 12.76 -4.37 3.33
CA TYR A 46 13.59 -5.47 3.85
C TYR A 46 12.78 -6.43 4.73
N GLU A 47 11.93 -5.90 5.61
CA GLU A 47 11.11 -6.73 6.49
C GLU A 47 10.03 -7.51 5.74
N LEU A 48 9.43 -6.92 4.70
CA LEU A 48 8.46 -7.59 3.83
C LEU A 48 9.11 -8.66 2.93
N GLU A 49 10.37 -8.47 2.51
CA GLU A 49 11.14 -9.47 1.77
C GLU A 49 11.58 -10.63 2.68
N SER A 50 11.73 -10.40 4.00
CA SER A 50 12.28 -11.40 4.93
C SER A 50 11.30 -12.52 5.32
N LYS A 51 10.00 -12.24 5.30
CA LYS A 51 8.94 -13.20 5.65
C LYS A 51 7.57 -12.72 5.20
N ASN A 52 6.61 -13.63 5.19
CA ASN A 52 5.20 -13.28 5.10
C ASN A 52 4.68 -12.78 6.46
N TRP A 53 3.86 -11.75 6.42
CA TRP A 53 3.25 -11.14 7.59
C TRP A 53 1.74 -11.39 7.63
N GLY A 54 1.22 -11.66 8.83
CA GLY A 54 -0.22 -11.57 9.09
C GLY A 54 -0.66 -10.11 9.26
N GLU A 55 -1.94 -9.82 9.02
CA GLU A 55 -2.47 -8.44 9.04
C GLU A 55 -2.22 -7.73 10.38
N GLU A 56 -2.48 -8.40 11.51
CA GLU A 56 -2.30 -7.81 12.84
C GLU A 56 -0.83 -7.54 13.15
N GLU A 57 0.05 -8.49 12.80
CA GLU A 57 1.49 -8.37 13.01
C GLU A 57 2.07 -7.24 12.15
N LEU A 58 1.65 -7.17 10.89
CA LEU A 58 2.07 -6.12 9.97
C LEU A 58 1.54 -4.75 10.41
N TYR A 59 0.30 -4.67 10.90
CA TYR A 59 -0.25 -3.43 11.43
C TYR A 59 0.57 -2.90 12.60
N ALA A 60 0.90 -3.76 13.57
CA ALA A 60 1.76 -3.39 14.69
C ALA A 60 3.14 -2.93 14.20
N ARG A 61 3.69 -3.59 13.18
CA ARG A 61 5.00 -3.25 12.63
C ARG A 61 5.01 -1.92 11.88
N LEU A 62 4.03 -1.67 11.02
CA LEU A 62 3.82 -0.38 10.33
C LEU A 62 3.64 0.78 11.31
N TYR A 63 3.11 0.49 12.51
CA TYR A 63 3.01 1.48 13.57
C TYR A 63 4.34 1.73 14.31
N ALA A 64 5.20 0.71 14.40
CA ALA A 64 6.47 0.78 15.12
C ALA A 64 7.61 1.44 14.31
N ILE A 65 7.74 1.13 13.01
CA ILE A 65 8.83 1.63 12.15
C ILE A 65 9.03 3.15 12.24
N PRO A 66 8.02 4.00 11.94
CA PRO A 66 8.18 5.45 12.04
C PRO A 66 8.53 5.94 13.46
N LYS A 67 8.03 5.29 14.51
CA LYS A 67 8.38 5.65 15.89
C LYS A 67 9.86 5.39 16.20
N GLU A 68 10.37 4.25 15.75
CA GLU A 68 11.78 3.88 15.91
C GLU A 68 12.72 4.85 15.18
N ASP A 69 12.27 5.40 14.05
CA ASP A 69 13.04 6.36 13.24
C ASP A 69 12.77 7.83 13.62
N GLY A 70 11.95 8.12 14.63
CA GLY A 70 11.58 9.48 15.03
C GLY A 70 10.78 10.24 13.96
N MET A 71 10.08 9.52 13.10
CA MET A 71 9.30 10.05 11.99
C MET A 71 7.83 10.22 12.36
N GLU A 72 7.21 11.26 11.82
CA GLU A 72 5.76 11.43 11.90
C GLU A 72 5.03 10.28 11.19
N MET A 73 4.08 9.66 11.90
CA MET A 73 3.27 8.56 11.36
C MET A 73 2.65 8.91 10.00
N GLY A 74 2.01 10.07 9.90
CA GLY A 74 1.35 10.51 8.67
C GLY A 74 2.29 10.51 7.46
N LYS A 75 3.52 11.00 7.65
CA LYS A 75 4.55 11.06 6.59
C LYS A 75 5.04 9.69 6.14
N PHE A 76 5.10 8.72 7.04
CA PHE A 76 5.41 7.34 6.70
C PHE A 76 4.29 6.70 5.87
N TYR A 77 3.04 6.85 6.29
CA TYR A 77 1.89 6.31 5.54
C TYR A 77 1.74 6.98 4.18
N GLU A 78 1.87 8.31 4.08
CA GLU A 78 1.88 9.04 2.81
C GLU A 78 2.94 8.49 1.86
N ALA A 79 4.20 8.37 2.31
CA ALA A 79 5.28 7.83 1.50
C ALA A 79 4.98 6.41 0.99
N THR A 80 4.41 5.56 1.87
CA THR A 80 4.08 4.18 1.50
C THR A 80 2.94 4.12 0.48
N TYR A 81 1.89 4.93 0.64
CA TYR A 81 0.81 5.00 -0.35
C TYR A 81 1.25 5.61 -1.67
N VAL A 82 2.13 6.62 -1.64
CA VAL A 82 2.66 7.21 -2.88
C VAL A 82 3.41 6.14 -3.66
N LEU A 83 4.25 5.35 -3.01
CA LEU A 83 4.98 4.26 -3.67
C LEU A 83 4.07 3.13 -4.13
N LEU A 84 3.04 2.74 -3.38
CA LEU A 84 2.18 1.61 -3.75
C LEU A 84 1.07 1.96 -4.75
N LEU A 85 0.51 3.17 -4.63
CA LEU A 85 -0.77 3.55 -5.25
C LEU A 85 -0.71 4.86 -6.04
N ASN A 86 0.43 5.57 -6.02
CA ASN A 86 0.50 6.94 -6.54
C ASN A 86 -0.52 7.88 -5.87
N SER A 87 -0.86 7.64 -4.61
CA SER A 87 -1.87 8.36 -3.83
C SER A 87 -1.32 8.78 -2.46
N LEU A 88 -1.79 9.90 -1.90
CA LEU A 88 -1.44 10.29 -0.51
C LEU A 88 -2.20 9.49 0.55
N ARG A 89 -3.28 8.81 0.15
CA ARG A 89 -4.17 8.06 1.04
C ARG A 89 -4.64 6.77 0.36
N GLY A 90 -5.05 5.79 1.17
CA GLY A 90 -5.48 4.52 0.64
C GLY A 90 -6.28 3.68 1.64
N PRO A 91 -6.62 2.44 1.25
CA PRO A 91 -7.21 1.47 2.15
C PRO A 91 -6.25 1.14 3.30
N ARG A 92 -6.74 0.46 4.35
CA ARG A 92 -5.89 0.07 5.49
C ARG A 92 -4.63 -0.65 5.02
N LEU A 93 -3.48 -0.03 5.24
CA LEU A 93 -2.22 -0.41 4.60
C LEU A 93 -1.80 -1.87 4.87
N ALA A 94 -1.93 -2.36 6.11
CA ALA A 94 -1.58 -3.74 6.44
C ALA A 94 -2.44 -4.76 5.64
N GLN A 95 -3.76 -4.58 5.66
CA GLN A 95 -4.70 -5.41 4.89
C GLN A 95 -4.40 -5.35 3.40
N PHE A 96 -4.13 -4.15 2.88
CA PHE A 96 -3.81 -3.97 1.48
C PHE A 96 -2.52 -4.69 1.07
N ILE A 97 -1.43 -4.56 1.86
CA ILE A 97 -0.17 -5.26 1.61
C ILE A 97 -0.38 -6.78 1.67
N CYS A 98 -1.12 -7.29 2.66
CA CYS A 98 -1.43 -8.72 2.75
C CYS A 98 -2.26 -9.20 1.55
N ALA A 99 -3.23 -8.40 1.08
CA ALA A 99 -4.07 -8.74 -0.06
C ALA A 99 -3.31 -8.81 -1.39
N ILE A 100 -2.34 -7.91 -1.62
CA ILE A 100 -1.50 -7.96 -2.83
C ILE A 100 -0.30 -8.91 -2.71
N GLY A 101 0.08 -9.28 -1.48
CA GLY A 101 1.24 -10.09 -1.13
C GLY A 101 2.46 -9.24 -0.70
N CYS A 102 3.11 -9.65 0.38
CA CYS A 102 4.25 -8.91 0.98
C CYS A 102 5.41 -8.73 -0.02
N GLU A 103 5.80 -9.80 -0.71
CA GLU A 103 6.87 -9.77 -1.72
C GLU A 103 6.53 -8.84 -2.88
N LYS A 104 5.28 -8.88 -3.37
CA LYS A 104 4.81 -8.01 -4.45
C LYS A 104 4.79 -6.54 -4.01
N ALA A 105 4.31 -6.26 -2.80
CA ALA A 105 4.32 -4.91 -2.24
C ALA A 105 5.75 -4.36 -2.12
N ALA A 106 6.69 -5.18 -1.64
CA ALA A 106 8.10 -4.83 -1.54
C ALA A 106 8.71 -4.53 -2.92
N ALA A 107 8.46 -5.37 -3.92
CA ALA A 107 8.95 -5.17 -5.29
C ALA A 107 8.42 -3.87 -5.92
N ILE A 108 7.13 -3.56 -5.74
CA ILE A 108 6.54 -2.30 -6.22
C ILE A 108 7.22 -1.10 -5.56
N MET A 109 7.34 -1.11 -4.23
CA MET A 109 7.97 0.00 -3.51
C MET A 109 9.44 0.17 -3.88
N LYS A 110 10.18 -0.93 -4.05
CA LYS A 110 11.59 -0.92 -4.42
C LYS A 110 11.81 -0.31 -5.80
N ASN A 111 11.07 -0.78 -6.81
CA ASN A 111 11.16 -0.26 -8.17
C ASN A 111 10.83 1.23 -8.21
N ARG A 112 9.74 1.65 -7.55
CA ARG A 112 9.36 3.08 -7.55
C ARG A 112 10.31 3.95 -6.75
N LEU A 113 10.93 3.43 -5.68
CA LEU A 113 11.88 4.20 -4.87
C LEU A 113 13.11 4.66 -5.69
N GLU A 114 13.48 3.95 -6.75
CA GLU A 114 14.57 4.34 -7.67
C GLU A 114 14.21 5.57 -8.52
N GLU A 115 12.91 5.91 -8.63
CA GLU A 115 12.40 7.06 -9.37
C GLU A 115 12.39 8.36 -8.53
N PHE A 116 12.70 8.30 -7.22
CA PHE A 116 12.64 9.44 -6.27
C PHE A 116 13.99 9.90 -5.72
#